data_AF-A0A956F304-F1
#
_entry.id   AF-A0A956F304-F1
#
_cell.length_a   1.000
_cell.length_b   1.000
_cell.length_c   1.000
_cell.angle_alpha   90.00
_cell.angle_beta   90.00
_cell.angle_gamma   90.00
#
_symmetry.space_group_name_H-M   'P 1'
#
loop_
_entity.id
_entity.type
_entity.pdbx_description
1 polymer ?
#
loop_
_entity_poly.entity_id
_entity_poly.type
_entity_poly.pdbx_seq_one_letter_code
_entity_poly.pdbx_strand_id
1 'polypeptide(L)' 'MSENNSKGSDKRKQSLYFPEAMLQEIKDEAARLDRSLSWIVQRAWKLARTEIKKIPSVNDIGDDDAGSE' A
#
# COMPACT_ATOMS: atom_id res chain seq x y z
N MET A 1 30.99 -4.65 24.59
CA MET A 1 29.52 -4.48 24.64
C MET A 1 29.17 -3.33 23.70
N SER A 2 28.49 -3.58 22.59
CA SER A 2 28.04 -2.52 21.66
C SER A 2 26.53 -2.40 21.73
N GLU A 3 26.09 -1.16 21.90
CA GLU A 3 24.75 -0.73 22.26
C GLU A 3 23.66 -1.13 21.26
N ASN A 4 22.52 -1.48 21.83
CA ASN A 4 21.30 -1.88 21.15
C ASN A 4 20.66 -0.63 20.51
N ASN A 5 20.99 -0.34 19.25
CA ASN A 5 20.40 0.79 18.53
C ASN A 5 18.92 0.50 18.23
N SER A 6 18.06 1.27 18.88
CA SER A 6 16.60 1.25 18.78
C SER A 6 16.13 1.10 17.34
N LYS A 7 15.51 -0.05 17.01
CA LYS A 7 14.76 -0.26 15.76
C LYS A 7 13.48 0.60 15.75
N GLY A 8 13.64 1.93 15.70
CA GLY A 8 12.56 2.83 15.33
C GLY A 8 12.15 2.48 13.90
N SER A 9 10.86 2.22 13.67
CA SER A 9 10.34 1.91 12.34
C SER A 9 10.82 2.98 11.34
N ASP A 10 11.53 2.59 10.29
CA ASP A 10 11.99 3.50 9.24
C ASP A 10 10.77 4.15 8.56
N LYS A 11 10.58 5.45 8.79
CA LYS A 11 9.47 6.24 8.24
C LYS A 11 9.96 6.97 6.99
N ARG A 12 9.42 6.61 5.82
CA ARG A 12 9.73 7.26 4.55
C ARG A 12 8.57 8.14 4.10
N LYS A 13 8.85 9.40 3.75
CA LYS A 13 7.87 10.34 3.19
C LYS A 13 7.72 10.05 1.69
N GLN A 14 6.49 9.76 1.26
CA GLN A 14 6.14 9.51 -0.14
C GLN A 14 5.01 10.45 -0.54
N SER A 15 5.16 11.13 -1.67
CA SER A 15 4.07 11.86 -2.31
C SER A 15 3.28 10.90 -3.20
N LEU A 16 1.96 10.88 -3.05
CA LEU A 16 1.03 10.07 -3.83
C LEU A 16 -0.09 10.97 -4.35
N TYR A 17 -0.58 10.65 -5.54
CA TYR A 17 -1.72 11.34 -6.13
C TYR A 17 -2.98 10.52 -5.88
N PHE A 18 -4.01 11.20 -5.38
CA PHE A 18 -5.33 10.62 -5.14
C PHE A 18 -6.37 11.45 -5.89
N PRO A 19 -7.43 10.81 -6.43
CA PRO A 19 -8.63 11.53 -6.83
C PRO A 19 -9.19 12.34 -5.66
N GLU A 20 -9.77 13.51 -5.94
CA GLU A 20 -10.27 14.43 -4.90
C GLU A 20 -11.25 13.76 -3.94
N ALA A 21 -12.25 13.06 -4.49
CA ALA A 21 -13.26 12.35 -3.70
C ALA A 21 -12.64 11.33 -2.75
N MET A 22 -11.71 10.50 -3.24
CA MET A 22 -11.02 9.51 -2.42
C MET A 22 -10.14 10.16 -1.34
N LEU A 23 -9.46 11.26 -1.67
CA LEU A 23 -8.66 11.99 -0.68
C LEU A 23 -9.55 12.58 0.41
N GLN A 24 -10.73 13.07 0.07
CA GLN A 24 -11.69 13.60 1.04
C GLN A 24 -12.20 12.49 1.97
N GLU A 25 -12.58 11.32 1.45
CA GLU A 25 -12.98 10.17 2.26
C GLU A 25 -11.87 9.73 3.24
N ILE A 26 -10.61 9.69 2.79
CA ILE A 26 -9.47 9.33 3.66
C ILE A 26 -9.28 10.39 4.77
N LYS A 27 -9.46 11.67 4.45
CA LYS A 27 -9.38 12.77 5.44
C LYS A 27 -10.50 12.68 6.47
N ASP A 28 -11.72 12.42 6.03
CA ASP A 28 -12.88 12.31 6.91
C ASP A 28 -12.70 11.14 7.89
N GLU A 29 -12.18 9.99 7.43
CA GLU A 29 -11.90 8.85 8.31
C GLU A 29 -10.70 9.03 9.21
N ALA A 30 -9.68 9.78 8.76
CA ALA A 30 -8.59 10.20 9.63
C ALA A 30 -9.11 11.06 10.79
N ALA A 31 -10.00 12.01 10.50
CA ALA A 31 -10.63 12.87 11.50
C ALA A 31 -11.55 12.09 12.44
N ARG A 32 -12.41 11.21 11.90
CA ARG A 32 -13.35 10.39 12.68
C ARG A 32 -12.65 9.46 13.68
N LEU A 33 -11.49 8.92 13.29
CA LEU A 33 -10.73 7.96 14.11
C LEU A 33 -9.64 8.58 14.98
N ASP A 34 -9.42 9.90 14.87
CA ASP A 34 -8.30 10.61 15.51
C ASP A 34 -6.94 9.97 15.17
N ARG A 35 -6.72 9.75 13.86
CA ARG A 35 -5.52 9.12 13.30
C ARG A 35 -4.96 9.92 12.13
N SER A 36 -3.68 9.70 11.83
CA SER A 36 -3.04 10.35 10.68
C SER A 36 -3.45 9.70 9.35
N LEU A 37 -3.39 10.46 8.25
CA LEU A 37 -3.61 9.95 6.89
C LEU A 37 -2.72 8.74 6.58
N SER A 38 -1.45 8.81 6.99
CA SER A 38 -0.52 7.68 6.83
C SER A 38 -1.01 6.42 7.54
N TRP A 39 -1.61 6.55 8.73
CA TRP A 39 -2.16 5.40 9.44
C TRP A 39 -3.35 4.78 8.70
N ILE A 40 -4.26 5.61 8.17
CA ILE A 40 -5.42 5.15 7.39
C ILE A 40 -4.96 4.38 6.15
N VAL A 41 -4.04 4.95 5.37
CA VAL A 41 -3.51 4.30 4.15
C VAL A 41 -2.74 3.01 4.50
N GLN A 42 -1.94 3.01 5.58
CA GLN A 42 -1.26 1.79 6.05
C GLN A 42 -2.25 0.71 6.50
N ARG A 43 -3.35 1.08 7.15
CA ARG A 43 -4.40 0.15 7.56
C ARG A 43 -5.09 -0.45 6.34
N ALA A 44 -5.44 0.37 5.35
CA ALA A 44 -6.03 -0.06 4.09
C ALA A 44 -5.11 -1.05 3.36
N TRP A 45 -3.82 -0.74 3.23
CA TRP A 45 -2.85 -1.66 2.64
C TRP A 45 -2.78 -2.99 3.38
N LYS A 46 -2.73 -2.99 4.72
CA LYS A 46 -2.68 -4.23 5.51
C LYS A 46 -3.91 -5.12 5.31
N LEU A 47 -5.08 -4.51 5.06
CA LEU A 47 -6.31 -5.24 4.77
C LEU A 47 -6.35 -5.77 3.33
N ALA A 48 -5.95 -4.94 2.36
CA ALA A 48 -6.04 -5.27 0.93
C ALA A 48 -4.87 -6.12 0.39
N ARG A 49 -3.71 -6.14 1.07
CA ARG A 49 -2.47 -6.77 0.56
C ARG A 49 -2.63 -8.21 0.09
N THR A 50 -3.50 -9.00 0.75
CA THR A 50 -3.68 -10.42 0.40
C THR A 50 -4.38 -10.55 -0.94
N GLU A 51 -5.39 -9.72 -1.21
CA GLU A 51 -6.12 -9.72 -2.47
C GLU A 51 -5.29 -9.10 -3.59
N ILE A 52 -4.60 -7.97 -3.31
CA ILE A 52 -3.71 -7.33 -4.29
C ILE A 52 -2.62 -8.29 -4.76
N LYS A 53 -2.07 -9.14 -3.87
CA LYS A 53 -1.06 -10.13 -4.22
C LYS A 53 -1.55 -11.28 -5.11
N LYS A 54 -2.87 -11.48 -5.24
CA LYS A 54 -3.45 -12.48 -6.16
C LYS A 54 -3.56 -11.96 -7.59
N ILE A 55 -3.50 -10.64 -7.77
CA ILE A 55 -3.57 -10.03 -9.09
C ILE A 55 -2.29 -10.44 -9.83
N PRO A 56 -2.40 -11.12 -10.99
CA PRO A 56 -1.22 -11.53 -11.74
C PRO A 56 -0.39 -10.30 -12.11
N SER A 57 0.93 -10.48 -12.19
CA SER A 57 1.78 -9.42 -12.70
C SER A 57 1.34 -9.09 -14.12
N VAL A 58 1.25 -7.81 -14.46
CA VAL A 58 0.93 -7.35 -15.83
C VAL A 58 1.88 -7.91 -16.90
N ASN A 59 3.04 -8.41 -16.47
CA ASN A 59 4.03 -9.01 -17.35
C ASN A 59 3.84 -10.52 -17.57
N ASP A 60 2.94 -11.20 -16.85
CA ASP A 60 2.77 -12.66 -16.91
C ASP A 60 1.66 -13.10 -17.90
N ILE A 61 1.11 -12.19 -18.71
CA ILE A 61 -0.01 -12.45 -19.64
C ILE A 61 0.50 -12.80 -21.07
N GLY A 62 1.79 -13.16 -21.23
CA GLY A 62 2.45 -13.09 -22.54
C GLY A 62 3.20 -14.31 -23.07
N ASP A 63 3.09 -15.53 -22.52
CA ASP A 63 3.94 -16.65 -22.97
C ASP A 63 3.25 -18.03 -23.14
N ASP A 64 1.92 -18.11 -23.23
CA ASP A 64 1.20 -19.39 -23.42
C ASP A 64 0.41 -19.50 -24.75
N ASP A 65 0.77 -18.76 -25.81
CA ASP A 65 0.16 -18.92 -27.15
C ASP A 65 1.19 -18.78 -28.29
N ALA A 66 2.23 -19.62 -28.27
CA ALA A 66 3.09 -19.87 -29.42
C ALA A 66 3.84 -21.21 -29.29
N GLY A 67 3.22 -22.31 -29.71
CA GLY A 67 3.96 -23.58 -29.81
C GLY A 67 3.15 -24.86 -29.99
N SER A 68 2.10 -24.84 -30.80
CA SER A 68 1.54 -26.08 -31.37
C SER A 68 1.67 -26.04 -32.89
N GLU A 69 2.81 -26.52 -33.39
CA GLU A 69 2.98 -27.06 -34.74
C GLU A 69 3.89 -28.29 -34.69
#